data_AF-A0A816XDC9-F1
#
_entry.id   AF-A0A816XDC9-F1
#
_cell.length_a   1.000
_cell.length_b   1.000
_cell.length_c   1.000
_cell.angle_alpha   90.00
_cell.angle_beta   90.00
_cell.angle_gamma   90.00
#
_symmetry.space_group_name_H-M   'P 1'
#
loop_
_entity.id
_entity.type
_entity.pdbx_description
1 polymer ?
#
loop_
_entity_poly.entity_id
_entity_poly.type
_entity_poly.pdbx_seq_one_letter_code
_entity_poly.pdbx_strand_id
1 'polypeptide(L)'
;MAPSLATPPDFPYASATPDPSPVNTVVSKDITVSHSNSTVDFKPFHDFCNRMARELNAVVASPSYRLAPEHRLPAAYDDGVDALRFIRTSDDEWIKSHADLSNVFLMGTSAGGNLAYNVGLRSALADLSPVRIRGLVLHHPFFGGEERCESEIRLEHDQVFPPTAGDVCWELCLPVGANRDHEYSNLTVGDGPVNMEMIGRLGWKVVVSGGGGDPMIDRQRDVAK
;
A
#
# COMPACT_ATOMS: atom_id res chain seq x y z
N MET A 1 31.62 12.09 -36.07
CA MET A 1 30.17 12.32 -36.22
C MET A 1 29.46 11.38 -35.27
N ALA A 2 28.92 11.92 -34.18
CA ALA A 2 28.15 11.15 -33.19
C ALA A 2 26.70 10.97 -33.68
N PRO A 3 26.06 9.81 -33.48
CA PRO A 3 24.68 9.59 -33.90
C PRO A 3 23.69 10.33 -32.98
N SER A 4 22.72 10.97 -33.63
CA SER A 4 21.60 11.71 -33.06
C SER A 4 20.74 10.84 -32.14
N LEU A 5 20.58 11.26 -30.88
CA LEU A 5 19.62 10.69 -29.94
C LEU A 5 18.20 11.11 -30.35
N ALA A 6 17.32 10.13 -30.56
CA ALA A 6 15.91 10.35 -30.80
C ALA A 6 15.26 10.98 -29.55
N THR A 7 14.47 12.02 -29.77
CA THR A 7 13.60 12.62 -28.76
C THR A 7 12.51 11.63 -28.34
N PRO A 8 12.19 11.48 -27.04
CA PRO A 8 11.08 10.65 -26.61
C PRO A 8 9.73 11.27 -27.04
N PRO A 9 8.69 10.45 -27.29
CA PRO A 9 7.40 10.91 -27.79
C PRO A 9 6.60 11.68 -26.73
N ASP A 10 5.98 12.77 -27.17
CA ASP A 10 5.07 13.60 -26.39
C ASP A 10 3.82 12.80 -25.96
N PHE A 11 3.63 12.64 -24.65
CA PHE A 11 2.34 12.21 -24.09
C PHE A 11 1.48 13.43 -23.78
N PRO A 12 0.18 13.47 -24.19
CA PRO A 12 -0.67 14.62 -23.92
C PRO A 12 -1.02 14.70 -22.43
N TYR A 13 -0.48 15.71 -21.75
CA TYR A 13 -0.91 16.12 -20.41
C TYR A 13 -2.38 16.61 -20.47
N ALA A 14 -3.28 15.90 -19.81
CA ALA A 14 -4.60 16.45 -19.50
C ALA A 14 -4.46 17.40 -18.30
N SER A 15 -4.42 18.71 -18.57
CA SER A 15 -4.41 19.73 -17.54
C SER A 15 -5.80 19.87 -16.90
N ALA A 16 -5.96 19.39 -15.67
CA ALA A 16 -7.07 19.80 -14.81
C ALA A 16 -6.58 20.96 -13.93
N THR A 17 -7.15 22.15 -14.14
CA THR A 17 -6.91 23.33 -13.29
C THR A 17 -7.49 23.10 -11.89
N PRO A 18 -6.75 23.35 -10.79
CA PRO A 18 -7.31 23.23 -9.44
C PRO A 18 -8.18 24.44 -9.04
N ASP A 19 -9.27 24.17 -8.34
CA ASP A 19 -10.14 25.13 -7.63
C ASP A 19 -9.38 25.74 -6.43
N PRO A 20 -9.42 27.08 -6.20
CA PRO A 20 -8.61 27.77 -5.19
C PRO A 20 -9.15 27.72 -3.74
N SER A 21 -10.04 26.79 -3.40
CA SER A 21 -10.59 26.67 -2.04
C SER A 21 -9.58 26.02 -1.06
N PRO A 22 -9.52 26.42 0.24
CA PRO A 22 -8.45 26.03 1.16
C PRO A 22 -8.35 24.51 1.31
N VAL A 23 -7.24 23.96 0.82
CA VAL A 23 -6.99 22.53 0.67
C VAL A 23 -6.70 21.95 2.05
N ASN A 24 -7.64 21.19 2.59
CA ASN A 24 -7.29 20.16 3.58
C ASN A 24 -6.55 19.07 2.81
N THR A 25 -5.23 19.19 2.73
CA THR A 25 -4.44 18.20 2.02
C THR A 25 -4.40 16.93 2.85
N VAL A 26 -5.22 15.97 2.46
CA VAL A 26 -4.96 14.56 2.73
C VAL A 26 -3.96 14.15 1.65
N VAL A 27 -2.71 13.84 2.00
CA VAL A 27 -1.93 12.97 1.10
C VAL A 27 -2.45 11.57 1.37
N SER A 28 -3.47 11.14 0.62
CA SER A 28 -3.88 9.74 0.59
C SER A 28 -2.85 9.04 -0.27
N LYS A 29 -1.85 8.43 0.38
CA LYS A 29 -0.98 7.51 -0.32
C LYS A 29 -1.80 6.26 -0.53
N ASP A 30 -2.52 6.13 -1.63
CA ASP A 30 -2.80 4.80 -2.14
C ASP A 30 -1.49 4.19 -2.63
N ILE A 31 -0.73 3.63 -1.69
CA ILE A 31 0.09 2.47 -1.97
C ILE A 31 -0.88 1.29 -2.12
N THR A 32 -1.61 1.29 -3.24
CA THR A 32 -2.21 0.04 -3.67
C THR A 32 -1.09 -0.85 -4.18
N VAL A 33 -0.87 -1.95 -3.48
CA VAL A 33 -0.13 -3.11 -3.95
C VAL A 33 -1.17 -4.14 -4.27
N SER A 34 -1.15 -4.70 -5.46
CA SER A 34 -1.64 -6.07 -5.58
C SER A 34 -0.62 -6.84 -6.36
N HIS A 35 -0.42 -8.07 -5.93
CA HIS A 35 0.25 -9.05 -6.75
C HIS A 35 -0.64 -9.21 -8.01
N SER A 36 -0.05 -8.91 -9.17
CA SER A 36 -0.65 -8.64 -10.49
C SER A 36 -1.01 -7.17 -10.77
N ASN A 37 -0.24 -6.53 -11.66
CA ASN A 37 -0.59 -5.31 -12.42
C ASN A 37 -1.37 -4.22 -11.67
N SER A 38 -0.83 -3.64 -10.60
CA SER A 38 -1.58 -2.68 -9.75
C SER A 38 -0.91 -1.33 -9.56
N THR A 39 -0.21 -0.84 -10.57
CA THR A 39 0.29 0.55 -10.64
C THR A 39 -0.72 1.41 -11.39
N VAL A 40 -0.50 2.74 -11.50
CA VAL A 40 -1.30 3.61 -12.40
C VAL A 40 -1.30 3.14 -13.86
N ASP A 41 -0.41 2.22 -14.22
CA ASP A 41 -0.40 1.56 -15.53
C ASP A 41 -1.60 0.61 -15.72
N PHE A 42 -2.30 0.23 -14.64
CA PHE A 42 -3.56 -0.52 -14.70
C PHE A 42 -4.76 0.41 -14.47
N LYS A 43 -5.58 0.52 -15.52
CA LYS A 43 -6.67 1.48 -15.60
C LYS A 43 -7.61 1.51 -14.38
N PRO A 44 -8.06 0.39 -13.79
CA PRO A 44 -8.93 0.43 -12.63
C PRO A 44 -8.33 1.16 -11.41
N PHE A 45 -7.04 0.99 -11.14
CA PHE A 45 -6.38 1.71 -10.05
C PHE A 45 -6.12 3.17 -10.40
N HIS A 46 -5.76 3.47 -11.65
CA HIS A 46 -5.66 4.85 -12.10
C HIS A 46 -6.99 5.60 -11.93
N ASP A 47 -8.10 5.02 -12.37
CA ASP A 47 -9.45 5.60 -12.21
C ASP A 47 -9.81 5.75 -10.72
N PHE A 48 -9.43 4.77 -9.88
CA PHE A 48 -9.65 4.81 -8.44
C PHE A 48 -8.87 5.97 -7.79
N CYS A 49 -7.57 6.08 -8.06
CA CYS A 49 -6.71 7.18 -7.60
C CYS A 49 -7.24 8.55 -8.02
N ASN A 50 -7.67 8.70 -9.28
CA ASN A 50 -8.25 9.95 -9.77
C ASN A 50 -9.55 10.31 -9.04
N ARG A 51 -10.42 9.33 -8.79
CA ARG A 51 -11.66 9.56 -8.03
C ARG A 51 -11.34 10.00 -6.60
N MET A 52 -10.41 9.33 -5.92
CA MET A 52 -10.03 9.70 -4.56
C MET A 52 -9.39 11.08 -4.49
N ALA A 53 -8.45 11.40 -5.38
CA ALA A 53 -7.84 12.72 -5.44
C ALA A 53 -8.89 13.82 -5.56
N ARG A 54 -9.90 13.61 -6.42
CA ARG A 54 -11.01 14.53 -6.62
C ARG A 54 -11.97 14.61 -5.42
N GLU A 55 -12.37 13.47 -4.87
CA GLU A 55 -13.42 13.41 -3.84
C GLU A 55 -12.89 13.79 -2.45
N LEU A 56 -11.62 13.52 -2.17
CA LEU A 56 -10.97 13.85 -0.91
C LEU A 56 -10.22 15.19 -0.96
N ASN A 57 -10.18 15.85 -2.13
CA ASN A 57 -9.35 17.03 -2.39
C ASN A 57 -7.89 16.81 -1.94
N ALA A 58 -7.31 15.73 -2.47
CA ALA A 58 -6.12 15.09 -1.96
C ALA A 58 -5.04 14.96 -3.05
N VAL A 59 -3.77 15.08 -2.67
CA VAL A 59 -2.66 14.67 -3.53
C VAL A 59 -2.47 13.16 -3.37
N VAL A 60 -2.53 12.42 -4.48
CA VAL A 60 -2.32 10.97 -4.50
C VAL A 60 -1.01 10.66 -5.20
N ALA A 61 -0.07 10.07 -4.47
CA ALA A 61 1.17 9.52 -5.01
C ALA A 61 1.08 7.99 -5.03
N SER A 62 1.18 7.40 -6.22
CA SER A 62 1.03 5.95 -6.44
C SER A 62 2.31 5.38 -7.08
N PRO A 63 3.33 5.04 -6.29
CA PRO A 63 4.60 4.56 -6.81
C PRO A 63 4.50 3.11 -7.30
N SER A 64 5.15 2.82 -8.42
CA SER A 64 5.42 1.45 -8.83
C SER A 64 6.46 0.81 -7.93
N TYR A 65 6.33 -0.48 -7.66
CA TYR A 65 7.25 -1.26 -6.83
C TYR A 65 7.57 -2.59 -7.52
N ARG A 66 8.68 -3.21 -7.14
CA ARG A 66 9.15 -4.47 -7.69
C ARG A 66 8.20 -5.61 -7.31
N LEU A 67 7.91 -6.47 -8.30
CA LEU A 67 6.96 -7.57 -8.14
C LEU A 67 7.66 -8.89 -7.85
N ALA A 68 6.99 -9.73 -7.07
CA ALA A 68 7.31 -11.14 -6.93
C ALA A 68 6.77 -11.93 -8.15
N PRO A 69 7.40 -13.06 -8.52
CA PRO A 69 8.48 -13.76 -7.80
C PRO A 69 9.90 -13.26 -8.09
N GLU A 70 10.12 -12.39 -9.08
CA GLU A 70 11.44 -11.87 -9.45
C GLU A 70 12.10 -11.10 -8.30
N HIS A 71 11.28 -10.39 -7.52
CA HIS A 71 11.68 -9.64 -6.35
C HIS A 71 10.76 -9.95 -5.17
N ARG A 72 11.03 -11.07 -4.50
CA ARG A 72 10.34 -11.49 -3.27
C ARG A 72 10.42 -10.42 -2.18
N LEU A 73 9.48 -10.47 -1.24
CA LEU A 73 9.50 -9.66 -0.03
C LEU A 73 10.83 -9.86 0.71
N PRO A 74 11.44 -8.78 1.22
CA PRO A 74 10.86 -7.45 1.45
C PRO A 74 11.03 -6.40 0.33
N ALA A 75 11.37 -6.76 -0.90
CA ALA A 75 11.71 -5.79 -1.95
C ALA A 75 10.65 -4.69 -2.15
N ALA A 76 9.36 -5.06 -2.21
CA ALA A 76 8.26 -4.09 -2.32
C ALA A 76 8.17 -3.14 -1.11
N TYR A 77 8.53 -3.63 0.09
CA TYR A 77 8.51 -2.85 1.32
C TYR A 77 9.61 -1.79 1.30
N ASP A 78 10.79 -2.17 0.79
CA ASP A 78 11.91 -1.26 0.61
C ASP A 78 11.56 -0.17 -0.41
N ASP A 79 10.95 -0.53 -1.54
CA ASP A 79 10.49 0.43 -2.55
C ASP A 79 9.45 1.42 -1.99
N GLY A 80 8.55 0.94 -1.12
CA GLY A 80 7.56 1.78 -0.45
C GLY A 80 8.17 2.77 0.55
N VAL A 81 9.28 2.42 1.21
CA VAL A 81 10.05 3.31 2.08
C VAL A 81 10.86 4.31 1.23
N ASP A 82 11.47 3.85 0.14
CA ASP A 82 12.22 4.71 -0.77
C ASP A 82 11.32 5.73 -1.47
N ALA A 83 10.07 5.39 -1.78
CA ALA A 83 9.08 6.35 -2.26
C ALA A 83 8.80 7.48 -1.23
N LEU A 84 8.72 7.15 0.06
CA LEU A 84 8.56 8.17 1.11
C LEU A 84 9.80 9.07 1.23
N ARG A 85 11.00 8.49 1.08
CA ARG A 85 12.26 9.24 1.05
C ARG A 85 12.34 10.16 -0.17
N PHE A 86 11.91 9.68 -1.34
CA PHE A 86 11.83 10.48 -2.55
C PHE A 86 10.90 11.68 -2.36
N ILE A 87 9.69 11.47 -1.84
CA ILE A 87 8.73 12.55 -1.57
C ILE A 87 9.33 13.57 -0.59
N ARG A 88 9.98 13.10 0.48
CA ARG A 88 10.63 13.94 1.49
C ARG A 88 11.66 14.89 0.87
N THR A 89 12.46 14.41 -0.06
CA THR A 89 13.56 15.19 -0.68
C THR A 89 13.21 15.70 -2.08
N SER A 90 11.94 15.61 -2.48
CA SER A 90 11.57 15.94 -3.84
C SER A 90 11.68 17.44 -4.09
N ASP A 91 12.37 17.79 -5.17
CA ASP A 91 12.41 19.17 -5.66
C ASP A 91 11.28 19.51 -6.63
N ASP A 92 10.38 18.57 -6.89
CA ASP A 92 9.24 18.72 -7.78
C ASP A 92 8.28 19.82 -7.29
N GLU A 93 8.02 20.78 -8.18
CA GLU A 93 7.18 21.95 -7.87
C GLU A 93 5.73 21.58 -7.57
N TRP A 94 5.22 20.50 -8.16
CA TRP A 94 3.86 20.06 -7.93
C TRP A 94 3.71 19.49 -6.51
N ILE A 95 4.66 18.66 -6.06
CA ILE A 95 4.72 18.17 -4.67
C ILE A 95 4.88 19.34 -3.70
N LYS A 96 5.83 20.26 -3.94
CA LYS A 96 6.07 21.42 -3.04
C LYS A 96 4.86 22.34 -2.91
N SER A 97 4.13 22.54 -4.01
CA SER A 97 3.03 23.51 -4.07
C SER A 97 1.69 22.94 -3.61
N HIS A 98 1.50 21.62 -3.71
CA HIS A 98 0.19 21.01 -3.50
C HIS A 98 0.15 19.96 -2.38
N ALA A 99 1.28 19.36 -1.99
CA ALA A 99 1.30 18.31 -0.95
C ALA A 99 1.62 18.88 0.44
N ASP A 100 0.75 18.61 1.41
CA ASP A 100 1.03 18.84 2.83
C ASP A 100 1.74 17.62 3.41
N LEU A 101 3.07 17.71 3.48
CA LEU A 101 3.89 16.64 4.02
C LEU A 101 3.69 16.46 5.54
N SER A 102 3.02 17.38 6.23
CA SER A 102 2.71 17.24 7.65
C SER A 102 1.46 16.39 7.95
N ASN A 103 0.71 16.00 6.90
CA ASN A 103 -0.55 15.26 6.97
C ASN A 103 -0.62 14.11 5.94
N VAL A 104 0.23 13.11 6.13
CA VAL A 104 0.36 11.96 5.22
C VAL A 104 -0.35 10.72 5.77
N PHE A 105 -1.14 10.03 4.95
CA PHE A 105 -1.77 8.75 5.28
C PHE A 105 -1.25 7.67 4.36
N LEU A 106 -0.99 6.46 4.85
CA LEU A 106 -0.66 5.30 4.01
C LEU A 106 -1.89 4.43 3.81
N MET A 107 -2.28 4.23 2.57
CA MET A 107 -3.44 3.47 2.13
C MET A 107 -3.02 2.36 1.19
N GLY A 108 -3.79 1.28 1.17
CA GLY A 108 -3.67 0.27 0.12
C GLY A 108 -4.79 -0.75 0.15
N THR A 109 -5.02 -1.38 -1.01
CA THR A 109 -6.04 -2.43 -1.17
C THR A 109 -5.40 -3.82 -1.26
N SER A 110 -5.97 -4.85 -0.61
CA SER A 110 -5.46 -6.23 -0.70
C SER A 110 -3.98 -6.34 -0.26
N ALA A 111 -3.08 -6.85 -1.09
CA ALA A 111 -1.63 -6.82 -0.81
C ALA A 111 -1.08 -5.40 -0.54
N GLY A 112 -1.83 -4.36 -0.89
CA GLY A 112 -1.57 -2.93 -0.68
C GLY A 112 -1.80 -2.54 0.74
N GLY A 113 -2.84 -3.10 1.34
CA GLY A 113 -3.03 -2.94 2.77
C GLY A 113 -1.87 -3.58 3.54
N ASN A 114 -1.40 -4.75 3.09
CA ASN A 114 -0.20 -5.38 3.66
C ASN A 114 1.07 -4.51 3.45
N LEU A 115 1.29 -3.97 2.25
CA LEU A 115 2.42 -3.06 2.00
C LEU A 115 2.32 -1.80 2.86
N ALA A 116 1.16 -1.13 2.86
CA ALA A 116 0.94 0.11 3.60
C ALA A 116 1.18 -0.08 5.09
N TYR A 117 0.72 -1.21 5.65
CA TYR A 117 1.01 -1.61 7.02
C TYR A 117 2.52 -1.77 7.28
N ASN A 118 3.20 -2.61 6.49
CA ASN A 118 4.62 -2.91 6.69
C ASN A 118 5.53 -1.69 6.43
N VAL A 119 5.22 -0.87 5.43
CA VAL A 119 5.92 0.39 5.18
C VAL A 119 5.67 1.38 6.32
N GLY A 120 4.46 1.43 6.86
CA GLY A 120 4.12 2.24 8.04
C GLY A 120 4.97 1.85 9.24
N LEU A 121 4.98 0.56 9.58
CA LEU A 121 5.78 0.00 10.67
C LEU A 121 7.27 0.34 10.52
N ARG A 122 7.84 0.09 9.33
CA ARG A 122 9.25 0.40 9.03
C ARG A 122 9.56 1.88 9.07
N SER A 123 8.60 2.73 8.73
CA SER A 123 8.73 4.18 8.69
C SER A 123 8.53 4.82 10.06
N ALA A 124 7.86 4.14 10.99
CA ALA A 124 7.51 4.68 12.30
C ALA A 124 8.73 5.03 13.16
N LEU A 125 9.87 4.35 12.94
CA LEU A 125 11.14 4.63 13.62
C LEU A 125 12.12 5.45 12.77
N ALA A 126 11.75 5.78 11.53
CA ALA A 126 12.61 6.52 10.62
C ALA A 126 12.41 8.04 10.75
N ASP A 127 13.48 8.81 10.63
CA ASP A 127 13.36 10.26 10.46
C ASP A 127 12.98 10.59 9.02
N LEU A 128 11.69 10.87 8.83
CA LEU A 128 11.11 11.24 7.54
C LEU A 128 10.79 12.74 7.43
N SER A 129 11.19 13.57 8.39
CA SER A 129 10.87 15.00 8.36
C SER A 129 11.26 15.66 7.02
N PRO A 130 10.37 16.45 6.38
CA PRO A 130 9.10 16.98 6.92
C PRO A 130 7.88 16.05 6.80
N VAL A 131 8.02 14.84 6.23
CA VAL A 131 6.93 13.87 6.08
C VAL A 131 6.48 13.35 7.45
N ARG A 132 5.21 13.57 7.79
CA ARG A 132 4.57 13.09 9.02
C ARG A 132 3.38 12.22 8.67
N ILE A 133 3.54 10.93 8.97
CA ILE A 133 2.46 9.95 8.83
C ILE A 133 1.46 10.15 9.98
N ARG A 134 0.17 10.22 9.66
CA ARG A 134 -0.95 10.43 10.58
C ARG A 134 -1.85 9.21 10.71
N GLY A 135 -1.75 8.26 9.79
CA GLY A 135 -2.66 7.14 9.78
C GLY A 135 -2.42 6.15 8.66
N LEU A 136 -3.13 5.03 8.78
CA LEU A 136 -3.19 3.95 7.80
C LEU A 136 -4.65 3.75 7.35
N VAL A 137 -4.85 3.47 6.06
CA VAL A 137 -6.15 3.09 5.49
C VAL A 137 -5.98 1.74 4.78
N LEU A 138 -6.33 0.67 5.47
CA LEU A 138 -6.10 -0.69 5.01
C LEU A 138 -7.42 -1.22 4.43
N HIS A 139 -7.55 -1.16 3.10
CA HIS A 139 -8.75 -1.60 2.40
C HIS A 139 -8.65 -3.08 2.04
N HIS A 140 -9.41 -3.93 2.72
CA HIS A 140 -9.39 -5.39 2.57
C HIS A 140 -7.96 -5.95 2.58
N PRO A 141 -7.12 -5.65 3.60
CA PRO A 141 -5.70 -5.99 3.56
C PRO A 141 -5.48 -7.50 3.47
N PHE A 142 -4.50 -7.91 2.67
CA PHE A 142 -4.13 -9.31 2.49
C PHE A 142 -3.12 -9.76 3.55
N PHE A 143 -3.62 -10.46 4.55
CA PHE A 143 -2.82 -11.18 5.54
C PHE A 143 -3.16 -12.67 5.48
N GLY A 144 -2.25 -13.51 5.97
CA GLY A 144 -2.36 -14.96 5.94
C GLY A 144 -1.96 -15.61 7.26
N GLY A 145 -1.73 -16.91 7.18
CA GLY A 145 -1.28 -17.77 8.26
C GLY A 145 -1.34 -19.22 7.81
N GLU A 146 -0.55 -20.10 8.44
CA GLU A 146 -0.55 -21.52 8.06
C GLU A 146 -1.87 -22.21 8.43
N GLU A 147 -2.28 -22.07 9.69
CA GLU A 147 -3.58 -22.55 10.18
C GLU A 147 -4.69 -21.67 9.63
N ARG A 148 -5.70 -22.26 8.98
CA ARG A 148 -6.83 -21.51 8.39
C ARG A 148 -7.72 -20.93 9.47
N CYS A 149 -8.15 -19.68 9.28
CA CYS A 149 -9.21 -19.09 10.09
C CYS A 149 -10.61 -19.50 9.60
N GLU A 150 -11.63 -19.22 10.40
CA GLU A 150 -13.02 -19.59 10.13
C GLU A 150 -13.53 -19.09 8.77
N SER A 151 -13.22 -17.84 8.40
CA SER A 151 -13.59 -17.29 7.09
C SER A 151 -12.89 -17.96 5.92
N GLU A 152 -11.60 -18.32 6.05
CA GLU A 152 -10.89 -19.07 5.02
C GLU A 152 -11.52 -20.46 4.80
N ILE A 153 -11.95 -21.13 5.87
CA ILE A 153 -12.63 -22.44 5.77
C ILE A 153 -14.03 -22.27 5.17
N ARG A 154 -14.82 -21.32 5.68
CA ARG A 154 -16.19 -21.07 5.22
C ARG A 154 -16.26 -20.66 3.75
N LEU A 155 -15.23 -19.98 3.26
CA LEU A 155 -15.13 -19.45 1.89
C LEU A 155 -14.06 -20.16 1.07
N GLU A 156 -13.81 -21.45 1.34
CA GLU A 156 -12.79 -22.26 0.66
C GLU A 156 -12.94 -22.32 -0.87
N HIS A 157 -14.17 -22.15 -1.37
CA HIS A 157 -14.52 -22.19 -2.79
C HIS A 157 -14.94 -20.82 -3.34
N ASP A 158 -14.46 -19.73 -2.72
CA ASP A 158 -14.71 -18.39 -3.24
C ASP A 158 -14.32 -18.29 -4.72
N GLN A 159 -15.19 -17.66 -5.52
CA GLN A 159 -15.05 -17.61 -6.97
C GLN A 159 -14.14 -16.46 -7.45
N VAL A 160 -13.77 -15.55 -6.55
CA VAL A 160 -12.94 -14.39 -6.85
C VAL A 160 -11.51 -14.63 -6.41
N PHE A 161 -11.31 -15.03 -5.15
CA PHE A 161 -10.00 -15.24 -4.56
C PHE A 161 -10.05 -16.35 -3.48
N PRO A 162 -10.09 -17.63 -3.88
CA PRO A 162 -10.12 -18.74 -2.92
C PRO A 162 -8.83 -18.79 -2.10
N PRO A 163 -8.86 -19.32 -0.86
CA PRO A 163 -7.67 -19.41 0.00
C PRO A 163 -6.45 -20.10 -0.64
N THR A 164 -6.68 -21.06 -1.55
CA THR A 164 -5.62 -21.73 -2.32
C THR A 164 -4.89 -20.81 -3.29
N ALA A 165 -5.59 -19.83 -3.88
CA ALA A 165 -4.94 -18.77 -4.66
C ALA A 165 -4.05 -17.89 -3.76
N GLY A 166 -4.53 -17.60 -2.55
CA GLY A 166 -3.76 -16.93 -1.51
C GLY A 166 -2.47 -17.68 -1.14
N ASP A 167 -2.51 -19.01 -1.07
CA ASP A 167 -1.32 -19.82 -0.78
C ASP A 167 -0.25 -19.67 -1.86
N VAL A 168 -0.65 -19.77 -3.13
CA VAL A 168 0.26 -19.58 -4.26
C VAL A 168 0.84 -18.16 -4.25
N CYS A 169 0.02 -17.14 -3.96
CA CYS A 169 0.51 -15.78 -3.79
C CYS A 169 1.58 -15.72 -2.69
N TRP A 170 1.34 -16.27 -1.51
CA TRP A 170 2.33 -16.25 -0.43
C TRP A 170 3.59 -17.04 -0.76
N GLU A 171 3.48 -18.21 -1.41
CA GLU A 171 4.62 -19.01 -1.86
C GLU A 171 5.51 -18.24 -2.84
N LEU A 172 4.92 -17.46 -3.74
CA LEU A 172 5.67 -16.66 -4.72
C LEU A 172 6.29 -15.42 -4.10
N CYS A 173 5.67 -14.84 -3.06
CA CYS A 173 6.04 -13.52 -2.54
C CYS A 173 6.94 -13.56 -1.33
N LEU A 174 6.81 -14.56 -0.46
CA LEU A 174 7.62 -14.68 0.75
C LEU A 174 9.09 -15.02 0.43
N PRO A 175 10.02 -14.79 1.37
CA PRO A 175 11.38 -15.31 1.26
C PRO A 175 11.40 -16.82 0.96
N VAL A 176 12.39 -17.28 0.19
CA VAL A 176 12.51 -18.70 -0.15
C VAL A 176 12.64 -19.55 1.12
N GLY A 177 11.77 -20.55 1.26
CA GLY A 177 11.72 -21.44 2.43
C GLY A 177 10.85 -20.93 3.59
N ALA A 178 10.31 -19.72 3.49
CA ALA A 178 9.32 -19.23 4.46
C ALA A 178 7.94 -19.85 4.20
N ASN A 179 7.16 -20.01 5.27
CA ASN A 179 5.75 -20.40 5.24
C ASN A 179 4.86 -19.19 5.55
N ARG A 180 3.53 -19.36 5.52
CA ARG A 180 2.55 -18.27 5.72
C ARG A 180 2.51 -17.73 7.15
N ASP A 181 3.21 -18.33 8.10
CA ASP A 181 3.43 -17.78 9.44
C ASP A 181 4.63 -16.83 9.53
N HIS A 182 5.27 -16.52 8.40
CA HIS A 182 6.22 -15.42 8.34
C HIS A 182 5.55 -14.09 8.72
N GLU A 183 6.27 -13.21 9.42
CA GLU A 183 5.80 -11.89 9.91
C GLU A 183 5.21 -10.97 8.81
N TYR A 184 5.50 -11.25 7.54
CA TYR A 184 5.01 -10.49 6.39
C TYR A 184 3.60 -10.93 5.96
N SER A 185 3.21 -12.15 6.34
CA SER A 185 1.92 -12.75 6.04
C SER A 185 1.05 -12.76 7.28
N ASN A 186 1.55 -13.28 8.41
CA ASN A 186 0.76 -13.49 9.61
C ASN A 186 1.17 -12.53 10.74
N LEU A 187 0.25 -11.66 11.12
CA LEU A 187 0.46 -10.65 12.17
C LEU A 187 0.25 -11.17 13.59
N THR A 188 -0.28 -12.38 13.78
CA THR A 188 -0.63 -12.89 15.11
C THR A 188 0.46 -13.77 15.72
N VAL A 189 1.55 -14.00 14.99
CA VAL A 189 2.68 -14.84 15.37
C VAL A 189 3.98 -14.04 15.43
N GLY A 190 4.99 -14.60 16.10
CA GLY A 190 6.30 -13.95 16.26
C GLY A 190 6.17 -12.56 16.90
N ASP A 191 6.82 -11.56 16.30
CA ASP A 191 6.79 -10.17 16.74
C ASP A 191 5.54 -9.40 16.28
N GLY A 192 4.63 -10.05 15.56
CA GLY A 192 3.41 -9.43 15.02
C GLY A 192 2.55 -8.70 16.07
N PRO A 193 2.22 -9.29 17.23
CA PRO A 193 1.51 -8.60 18.31
C PRO A 193 2.22 -7.36 18.84
N VAL A 194 3.55 -7.39 18.93
CA VAL A 194 4.37 -6.25 19.36
C VAL A 194 4.31 -5.13 18.33
N ASN A 195 4.37 -5.48 17.04
CA ASN A 195 4.27 -4.53 15.93
C ASN A 195 2.90 -3.85 15.87
N MET A 196 1.81 -4.59 16.12
CA MET A 196 0.46 -4.01 16.19
C MET A 196 0.33 -3.05 17.39
N GLU A 197 0.84 -3.44 18.56
CA GLU A 197 0.86 -2.56 19.73
C GLU A 197 1.67 -1.29 19.48
N MET A 198 2.82 -1.42 18.80
CA MET A 198 3.64 -0.28 18.41
C MET A 198 2.85 0.71 17.56
N ILE A 199 2.15 0.24 16.52
CA ILE A 199 1.30 1.11 15.68
C ILE A 199 0.22 1.80 16.53
N GLY A 200 -0.41 1.09 17.46
CA GLY A 200 -1.38 1.66 18.40
C GLY A 200 -0.80 2.79 19.26
N ARG A 201 0.50 2.75 19.58
CA ARG A 201 1.20 3.78 20.37
C ARG A 201 1.64 4.99 19.57
N LEU A 202 1.64 4.94 18.23
CA LEU A 202 2.06 6.06 17.36
C LEU A 202 1.05 7.22 17.33
N GLY A 203 -0.13 7.06 17.91
CA GLY A 203 -1.23 8.04 17.82
C GLY A 203 -1.79 8.17 16.40
N TRP A 204 -1.53 7.18 15.54
CA TRP A 204 -2.01 7.12 14.18
C TRP A 204 -3.49 6.71 14.12
N LYS A 205 -4.23 7.28 13.18
CA LYS A 205 -5.58 6.82 12.86
C LYS A 205 -5.48 5.62 11.91
N VAL A 206 -5.92 4.45 12.35
CA VAL A 206 -5.93 3.25 11.51
C VAL A 206 -7.38 2.93 11.15
N VAL A 207 -7.68 2.89 9.85
CA VAL A 207 -8.95 2.42 9.30
C VAL A 207 -8.68 1.09 8.62
N VAL A 208 -9.43 0.06 9.01
CA VAL A 208 -9.44 -1.22 8.30
C VAL A 208 -10.85 -1.47 7.78
N SER A 209 -10.98 -1.77 6.50
CA SER A 209 -12.23 -2.21 5.91
C SER A 209 -12.11 -3.62 5.37
N GLY A 210 -13.22 -4.35 5.36
CA GLY A 210 -13.30 -5.75 4.98
C GLY A 210 -14.74 -6.14 4.69
N GLY A 211 -14.94 -7.16 3.85
CA GLY A 211 -16.26 -7.69 3.50
C GLY A 211 -16.52 -9.07 4.11
N GLY A 212 -17.75 -9.36 4.55
CA GLY A 212 -18.08 -10.69 5.10
C GLY A 212 -18.00 -11.85 4.09
N GLY A 213 -17.98 -11.53 2.79
CA GLY A 213 -17.74 -12.46 1.69
C GLY A 213 -16.27 -12.57 1.28
N ASP A 214 -15.36 -11.91 1.99
CA ASP A 214 -13.93 -12.02 1.77
C ASP A 214 -13.35 -13.16 2.64
N PRO A 215 -12.65 -14.16 2.07
CA PRO A 215 -11.97 -15.20 2.84
C PRO A 215 -10.97 -14.68 3.87
N MET A 216 -10.44 -13.47 3.69
CA MET A 216 -9.44 -12.86 4.55
C MET A 216 -10.05 -12.06 5.72
N ILE A 217 -11.38 -11.98 5.85
CA ILE A 217 -12.04 -11.06 6.79
C ILE A 217 -11.61 -11.25 8.25
N ASP A 218 -11.34 -12.48 8.70
CA ASP A 218 -10.89 -12.67 10.08
C ASP A 218 -9.44 -12.21 10.28
N ARG A 219 -8.57 -12.39 9.29
CA ARG A 219 -7.21 -11.82 9.30
C ARG A 219 -7.24 -10.29 9.31
N GLN A 220 -8.16 -9.69 8.55
CA GLN A 220 -8.36 -8.24 8.52
C GLN A 220 -8.83 -7.71 9.89
N ARG A 221 -9.67 -8.48 10.60
CA ARG A 221 -10.12 -8.13 11.96
C ARG A 221 -8.99 -8.21 12.98
N ASP A 222 -8.02 -9.10 12.81
CA ASP A 222 -6.88 -9.18 13.73
C ASP A 222 -6.04 -7.89 13.73
N VAL A 223 -5.93 -7.22 12.59
CA VAL A 223 -5.25 -5.92 12.44
C VAL A 223 -5.99 -4.79 13.17
N ALA A 224 -7.31 -4.92 13.33
CA ALA A 224 -8.18 -3.88 13.88
C ALA A 224 -8.38 -3.97 15.40
N LYS A 225 -7.81 -5.00 16.04
CA LYS A 225 -7.85 -5.21 17.50
C LYS A 225 -6.78 -4.39 18.20
#